data_AF-A0A2N2CTA4-F1
#
_entry.id   AF-A0A2N2CTA4-F1
#
_cell.length_a   1.000
_cell.length_b   1.000
_cell.length_c   1.000
_cell.angle_alpha   90.00
_cell.angle_beta   90.00
_cell.angle_gamma   90.00
#
_symmetry.space_group_name_H-M   'P 1'
#
loop_
_entity.id
_entity.type
_entity.pdbx_description
1 polymer ?
#
loop_
_entity_poly.entity_id
_entity_poly.type
_entity_poly.pdbx_seq_one_letter_code
_entity_poly.pdbx_strand_id
1 'polypeptide(L)'
;MNNRKGFTLIEVIVVLVILAILAAFTIPTMFGYISNSQEKLCDITRLDMVRLYKTSLINQESSASKAGFESFVKENWGSLSQCPSGGVYTFEASSDADGEITAEIQCSIHDATKVLTSAEIKMGTGNDWWKSNILDYIGSATDIIIPTTLNGTTIKNIYQGAFKDSSLTAVSFENDSQLTQIHRQAFINNNLTEIEFPDSVTRIDGLAFYNNNITKITIGGNVAMEEKVFANNDDFKTFYTTGGRSAGTYIFADGAWKKQE
;
A
#
# COMPACT_ATOMS: atom_id res chain seq x y z
N MET A 1 -60.41 25.01 -21.81
CA MET A 1 -59.09 25.50 -22.27
C MET A 1 -58.07 25.12 -21.20
N ASN A 2 -57.20 24.17 -21.49
CA ASN A 2 -56.22 23.67 -20.52
C ASN A 2 -55.16 24.74 -20.29
N ASN A 3 -55.19 25.36 -19.12
CA ASN A 3 -54.26 26.40 -18.71
C ASN A 3 -52.90 25.74 -18.42
N ARG A 4 -52.08 25.52 -19.44
CA ARG A 4 -50.69 25.05 -19.28
C ARG A 4 -49.88 26.21 -18.72
N LYS A 5 -49.82 26.31 -17.38
CA LYS A 5 -48.90 27.21 -16.70
C LYS A 5 -47.48 26.78 -17.07
N GLY A 6 -46.82 27.55 -17.93
CA GLY A 6 -45.41 27.38 -18.24
C GLY A 6 -44.53 27.82 -17.06
N PHE A 7 -43.28 27.36 -17.05
CA PHE A 7 -42.29 27.84 -16.10
C PHE A 7 -42.03 29.33 -16.33
N THR A 8 -42.01 30.10 -15.25
CA THR A 8 -41.62 31.49 -15.28
C THR A 8 -40.12 31.60 -15.50
N LEU A 9 -39.68 32.71 -16.11
CA LEU A 9 -38.26 32.99 -16.31
C LEU A 9 -37.47 32.93 -14.99
N ILE A 10 -38.09 33.38 -13.89
CA ILE A 10 -37.48 33.38 -12.56
C ILE A 10 -37.28 31.95 -12.03
N GLU A 11 -38.25 31.04 -12.21
CA GLU A 11 -38.10 29.64 -11.79
C GLU A 11 -36.95 28.96 -12.53
N VAL A 12 -36.84 29.19 -13.84
CA VAL A 12 -35.75 28.62 -14.65
C VAL A 12 -34.39 29.16 -14.19
N ILE A 13 -34.26 30.46 -13.90
CA ILE A 13 -33.01 31.05 -13.41
C ILE A 13 -32.63 30.47 -12.04
N VAL A 14 -33.59 30.32 -11.12
CA VAL A 14 -33.33 29.73 -9.80
C VAL A 14 -32.83 28.29 -9.92
N VAL A 15 -33.45 27.46 -10.77
CA VAL A 15 -32.99 26.08 -11.00
C VAL A 15 -31.58 26.05 -11.57
N LEU A 16 -31.26 26.91 -12.55
CA LEU A 16 -29.92 26.95 -13.15
C LEU A 16 -28.85 27.39 -12.13
N VAL A 17 -29.16 28.34 -11.26
CA VAL A 17 -28.24 28.77 -10.19
C VAL A 17 -28.00 27.63 -9.21
N ILE A 18 -29.05 26.91 -8.79
CA ILE A 18 -28.92 25.75 -7.90
C ILE A 18 -28.07 24.65 -8.56
N LEU A 19 -28.32 24.33 -9.83
CA LEU A 19 -27.54 23.33 -10.57
C LEU A 19 -26.07 23.73 -10.71
N ALA A 20 -25.78 25.00 -10.95
CA ALA A 20 -24.40 25.51 -11.02
C ALA A 20 -23.68 25.40 -9.67
N ILE A 21 -24.37 25.72 -8.57
CA ILE A 21 -23.82 25.57 -7.21
C ILE A 21 -23.56 24.10 -6.91
N LEU A 22 -24.50 23.20 -7.20
CA LEU A 22 -24.32 21.76 -6.98
C LEU A 22 -23.15 21.22 -7.80
N ALA A 23 -23.06 21.56 -9.09
CA ALA A 23 -21.98 21.14 -9.97
C ALA A 23 -20.61 21.60 -9.45
N ALA A 24 -20.51 22.82 -8.90
CA ALA A 24 -19.28 23.36 -8.34
C ALA A 24 -18.73 22.52 -7.16
N PHE A 25 -19.60 21.87 -6.39
CA PHE A 25 -19.20 20.98 -5.29
C PHE A 25 -19.03 19.52 -5.73
N THR A 26 -19.88 19.03 -6.64
CA THR A 26 -19.87 17.61 -7.06
C THR A 26 -18.74 17.28 -8.03
N ILE A 27 -18.36 18.20 -8.92
CA ILE A 27 -17.32 17.92 -9.93
C ILE A 27 -15.94 17.65 -9.28
N PRO A 28 -15.43 18.49 -8.36
CA PRO A 28 -14.13 18.23 -7.72
C PRO A 28 -14.09 16.91 -6.95
N THR A 29 -15.19 16.56 -6.27
CA THR A 29 -15.28 15.32 -5.48
C THR A 29 -15.37 14.07 -6.37
N MET A 30 -16.09 14.14 -7.49
CA MET A 30 -16.22 13.05 -8.46
C MET A 30 -14.88 12.68 -9.11
N PHE A 31 -13.99 13.64 -9.35
CA PHE A 31 -12.64 13.35 -9.86
C PHE A 31 -11.83 12.42 -8.93
N GLY A 32 -11.94 12.59 -7.60
CA GLY A 32 -11.30 11.70 -6.65
C GLY A 32 -11.85 10.26 -6.69
N TYR A 33 -13.17 10.11 -6.79
CA TYR A 33 -13.80 8.78 -6.92
C TYR A 33 -13.38 8.03 -8.18
N ILE A 34 -13.29 8.74 -9.31
CA ILE A 34 -12.85 8.17 -10.59
C ILE A 34 -11.39 7.71 -10.48
N SER A 35 -10.51 8.57 -9.97
CA SER A 35 -9.08 8.25 -9.79
C SER A 35 -8.88 6.99 -8.95
N ASN A 36 -9.52 6.92 -7.77
CA ASN A 36 -9.39 5.77 -6.87
C ASN A 36 -9.95 4.47 -7.48
N SER A 37 -10.99 4.57 -8.31
CA SER A 37 -11.57 3.41 -8.98
C SER A 37 -10.66 2.91 -10.11
N GLN A 38 -10.02 3.83 -10.84
CA GLN A 38 -9.08 3.50 -11.90
C GLN A 38 -7.79 2.86 -11.36
N GLU A 39 -7.31 3.30 -10.20
CA GLU A 39 -6.20 2.69 -9.47
C GLU A 39 -6.51 1.25 -9.05
N LYS A 40 -7.64 1.01 -8.37
CA LYS A 40 -8.05 -0.37 -8.00
C LYS A 40 -8.20 -1.30 -9.19
N LEU A 41 -8.77 -0.81 -10.28
CA LEU A 41 -8.87 -1.57 -11.53
C LEU A 41 -7.48 -1.87 -12.11
N CYS A 42 -6.56 -0.92 -12.01
CA CYS A 42 -5.18 -1.13 -12.42
C CYS A 42 -4.52 -2.27 -11.64
N ASP A 43 -4.69 -2.33 -10.32
CA ASP A 43 -4.11 -3.38 -9.47
C ASP A 43 -4.70 -4.76 -9.76
N ILE A 44 -6.03 -4.86 -9.83
CA ILE A 44 -6.71 -6.13 -10.15
C ILE A 44 -6.28 -6.63 -11.52
N THR A 45 -6.19 -5.75 -12.52
CA THR A 45 -5.80 -6.13 -13.89
C THR A 45 -4.36 -6.66 -13.90
N ARG A 46 -3.43 -6.03 -13.17
CA ARG A 46 -2.03 -6.51 -13.04
C ARG A 46 -1.99 -7.89 -12.37
N LEU A 47 -2.71 -8.08 -11.27
CA LEU A 47 -2.77 -9.35 -10.55
C LEU A 47 -3.36 -10.47 -11.42
N ASP A 48 -4.47 -10.19 -12.11
CA ASP A 48 -5.11 -11.17 -12.99
C ASP A 48 -4.21 -11.56 -14.16
N MET A 49 -3.51 -10.59 -14.78
CA MET A 49 -2.56 -10.89 -15.85
C MET A 49 -1.41 -11.77 -15.37
N VAL A 50 -0.80 -11.49 -14.21
CA VAL A 50 0.27 -12.34 -13.63
C VAL A 50 -0.28 -13.74 -13.31
N ARG A 51 -1.45 -13.82 -12.67
CA ARG A 51 -2.07 -15.08 -12.26
C ARG A 51 -2.40 -15.97 -13.45
N LEU A 52 -3.03 -15.40 -14.48
CA LEU A 52 -3.43 -16.13 -15.69
C LEU A 52 -2.19 -16.56 -16.48
N TYR A 53 -1.15 -15.73 -16.55
CA TYR A 53 0.12 -16.12 -17.16
C TYR A 53 0.76 -17.29 -16.41
N LYS A 54 0.90 -17.20 -15.08
CA LYS A 54 1.42 -18.31 -14.26
C LYS A 54 0.61 -19.60 -14.46
N THR A 55 -0.72 -19.49 -14.50
CA THR A 55 -1.61 -20.65 -14.74
C THR A 55 -1.42 -21.25 -16.14
N SER A 56 -1.17 -20.42 -17.16
CA SER A 56 -0.91 -20.90 -18.53
C SER A 56 0.37 -21.75 -18.64
N LEU A 57 1.32 -21.54 -17.73
CA LEU A 57 2.59 -22.27 -17.67
C LEU A 57 2.46 -23.62 -16.95
N ILE A 58 1.39 -23.87 -16.17
CA ILE A 58 1.23 -25.06 -15.32
C ILE A 58 1.17 -26.40 -16.10
N ASN A 59 1.13 -26.38 -17.43
CA ASN A 59 1.18 -27.60 -18.26
C ASN A 59 2.15 -27.50 -19.44
N GLN A 60 3.04 -26.50 -19.45
CA GLN A 60 4.06 -26.32 -20.48
C GLN A 60 5.45 -26.45 -19.84
N GLU A 61 6.39 -27.16 -20.48
CA GLU A 61 7.81 -27.23 -20.05
C GLU A 61 8.56 -25.88 -20.21
N SER A 62 7.84 -24.82 -20.59
CA SER A 62 8.38 -23.50 -20.87
C SER A 62 8.65 -22.74 -19.57
N SER A 63 9.90 -22.29 -19.37
CA SER A 63 10.20 -21.32 -18.32
C SER A 63 9.54 -19.97 -18.62
N ALA A 64 9.19 -19.23 -17.56
CA ALA A 64 8.66 -17.88 -17.72
C ALA A 64 9.69 -16.98 -18.42
N SER A 65 9.23 -16.21 -19.39
CA SER A 65 10.06 -15.25 -20.12
C SER A 65 9.28 -14.01 -20.48
N LYS A 66 9.99 -12.89 -20.57
CA LYS A 66 9.40 -11.60 -21.00
C LYS A 66 8.65 -11.74 -22.34
N ALA A 67 9.28 -12.38 -23.32
CA ALA A 67 8.66 -12.59 -24.63
C ALA A 67 7.41 -13.51 -24.56
N GLY A 68 7.45 -14.55 -23.71
CA GLY A 68 6.32 -15.45 -23.52
C GLY A 68 5.11 -14.74 -22.92
N PHE A 69 5.34 -13.85 -21.96
CA PHE A 69 4.28 -13.03 -21.38
C PHE A 69 3.71 -12.01 -22.36
N GLU A 70 4.57 -11.31 -23.11
CA GLU A 70 4.11 -10.34 -24.13
C GLU A 70 3.19 -11.01 -25.16
N SER A 71 3.54 -12.22 -25.59
CA SER A 71 2.67 -13.05 -26.45
C SER A 71 1.36 -13.43 -25.74
N PHE A 72 1.43 -13.92 -24.49
CA PHE A 72 0.26 -14.29 -23.70
C PHE A 72 -0.72 -13.12 -23.53
N VAL A 73 -0.22 -11.93 -23.20
CA VAL A 73 -1.06 -10.74 -23.07
C VAL A 73 -1.69 -10.34 -24.39
N LYS A 74 -0.90 -10.38 -25.48
CA LYS A 74 -1.41 -10.08 -26.82
C LYS A 74 -2.53 -11.03 -27.24
N GLU A 75 -2.43 -12.31 -26.88
CA GLU A 75 -3.44 -13.32 -27.21
C GLU A 75 -4.73 -13.14 -26.39
N ASN A 76 -4.62 -12.84 -25.10
CA ASN A 76 -5.76 -12.77 -24.19
C ASN A 76 -6.43 -11.38 -24.13
N TRP A 77 -5.69 -10.31 -24.44
CA TRP A 77 -6.17 -8.92 -24.37
C TRP A 77 -5.96 -8.11 -25.67
N GLY A 78 -5.39 -8.69 -26.73
CA GLY A 78 -5.19 -8.04 -28.04
C GLY A 78 -3.99 -7.07 -28.11
N SER A 79 -3.88 -6.18 -27.11
CA SER A 79 -2.72 -5.32 -26.84
C SER A 79 -2.66 -5.04 -25.34
N LEU A 80 -1.48 -4.68 -24.78
CA LEU A 80 -1.39 -4.20 -23.38
C LEU A 80 -2.46 -3.12 -23.18
N SER A 81 -3.52 -3.44 -22.44
CA SER A 81 -4.56 -2.49 -22.08
C SER A 81 -3.89 -1.30 -21.43
N GLN A 82 -4.14 -0.08 -21.90
CA GLN A 82 -3.71 1.08 -21.13
C GLN A 82 -4.35 0.97 -19.75
N CYS A 83 -3.55 1.21 -18.71
CA CYS A 83 -4.08 1.38 -17.36
C CYS A 83 -5.28 2.35 -17.42
N PRO A 84 -6.36 2.12 -16.66
CA PRO A 84 -7.54 3.00 -16.71
C PRO A 84 -7.25 4.48 -16.43
N SER A 85 -6.13 4.80 -15.77
CA SER A 85 -5.62 6.17 -15.57
C SER A 85 -4.68 6.67 -16.68
N GLY A 86 -4.54 5.94 -17.79
CA GLY A 86 -3.70 6.28 -18.95
C GLY A 86 -2.25 5.79 -18.89
N GLY A 87 -1.91 4.96 -17.90
CA GLY A 87 -0.55 4.43 -17.71
C GLY A 87 -0.22 3.25 -18.62
N VAL A 88 1.08 2.96 -18.75
CA VAL A 88 1.58 1.83 -19.52
C VAL A 88 1.96 0.70 -18.57
N TYR A 89 1.56 -0.51 -18.90
CA TYR A 89 2.01 -1.70 -18.21
C TYR A 89 3.35 -2.18 -18.76
N THR A 90 4.31 -2.46 -17.88
CA THR A 90 5.60 -3.10 -18.17
C THR A 90 5.68 -4.44 -17.46
N PHE A 91 6.41 -5.40 -18.01
CA PHE A 91 6.51 -6.74 -17.45
C PHE A 91 7.95 -7.16 -17.25
N GLU A 92 8.21 -7.74 -16.08
CA GLU A 92 9.45 -8.42 -15.73
C GLU A 92 9.13 -9.81 -15.20
N ALA A 93 9.80 -10.83 -15.74
CA ALA A 93 9.75 -12.17 -15.15
C ALA A 93 11.14 -12.80 -15.15
N SER A 94 11.40 -13.53 -14.08
CA SER A 94 12.55 -14.39 -13.94
C SER A 94 12.14 -15.72 -13.33
N SER A 95 12.81 -16.79 -13.74
CA SER A 95 12.72 -18.09 -13.09
C SER A 95 14.00 -18.33 -12.30
N ASP A 96 13.87 -18.74 -11.05
CA ASP A 96 15.04 -19.16 -10.27
C ASP A 96 15.52 -20.57 -10.65
N ALA A 97 16.54 -21.06 -9.92
CA ALA A 97 17.14 -22.37 -10.14
C ALA A 97 16.21 -23.55 -9.80
N ASP A 98 15.19 -23.31 -8.98
CA ASP A 98 14.20 -24.31 -8.55
C ASP A 98 12.96 -24.29 -9.46
N GLY A 99 12.94 -23.40 -10.46
CA GLY A 99 11.85 -23.24 -11.42
C GLY A 99 10.70 -22.39 -10.90
N GLU A 100 10.88 -21.70 -9.76
CA GLU A 100 9.89 -20.76 -9.25
C GLU A 100 9.85 -19.50 -10.12
N ILE A 101 8.66 -19.17 -10.59
CA ILE A 101 8.43 -18.05 -11.50
C ILE A 101 8.09 -16.81 -10.69
N THR A 102 9.01 -15.85 -10.70
CA THR A 102 8.73 -14.46 -10.33
C THR A 102 8.26 -13.73 -11.58
N ALA A 103 7.10 -13.10 -11.49
CA ALA A 103 6.50 -12.36 -12.59
C ALA A 103 5.78 -11.15 -11.99
N GLU A 104 6.18 -9.97 -12.41
CA GLU A 104 5.64 -8.70 -11.94
C GLU A 104 5.21 -7.89 -13.16
N ILE A 105 3.99 -7.35 -13.08
CA ILE A 105 3.54 -6.33 -14.01
C ILE A 105 3.61 -5.02 -13.26
N GLN A 106 4.38 -4.09 -13.80
CA GLN A 106 4.51 -2.73 -13.35
C GLN A 106 3.59 -1.82 -14.15
N CYS A 107 3.09 -0.76 -13.54
CA CYS A 107 2.31 0.29 -14.17
C CYS A 107 3.01 1.63 -13.98
N SER A 108 3.28 2.33 -15.09
CA SER A 108 3.96 3.62 -15.09
C SER A 108 3.28 4.75 -14.30
N ILE A 109 2.07 4.54 -13.77
CA ILE A 109 1.30 5.51 -12.98
C ILE A 109 0.98 5.01 -11.57
N HIS A 110 0.64 3.72 -11.41
CA HIS A 110 0.23 3.15 -10.12
C HIS A 110 1.09 1.96 -9.72
N ASP A 111 2.41 2.00 -9.95
CA ASP A 111 3.35 1.16 -9.20
C ASP A 111 3.36 1.55 -7.71
N ALA A 112 2.17 1.50 -7.10
CA ALA A 112 1.89 1.76 -5.72
C ALA A 112 2.62 0.71 -4.90
N THR A 113 2.46 -0.59 -5.14
CA THR A 113 3.14 -1.57 -4.29
C THR A 113 4.55 -1.89 -4.79
N LYS A 114 5.56 -1.13 -4.32
CA LYS A 114 6.97 -1.33 -4.71
C LYS A 114 7.74 -2.18 -3.69
N VAL A 115 8.19 -3.38 -4.08
CA VAL A 115 9.23 -4.09 -3.30
C VAL A 115 10.52 -3.28 -3.36
N LEU A 116 10.97 -2.84 -2.19
CA LEU A 116 12.14 -2.00 -2.09
C LEU A 116 13.40 -2.78 -2.41
N THR A 117 14.31 -2.17 -3.15
CA THR A 117 15.60 -2.73 -3.50
C THR A 117 16.73 -1.88 -2.90
N SER A 118 17.98 -2.24 -3.19
CA SER A 118 19.14 -1.44 -2.77
C SER A 118 19.24 -0.10 -3.50
N ALA A 119 18.41 0.15 -4.51
CA ALA A 119 18.31 1.45 -5.16
C ALA A 119 17.54 2.46 -4.30
N GLU A 120 16.54 2.02 -3.54
CA GLU A 120 15.65 2.88 -2.76
C GLU A 120 15.99 2.92 -1.26
N ILE A 121 16.79 1.99 -0.75
CA ILE A 121 17.14 1.89 0.68
C ILE A 121 18.65 2.06 0.90
N LYS A 122 19.02 2.87 1.89
CA LYS A 122 20.35 2.82 2.51
C LYS A 122 20.36 1.83 3.67
N MET A 123 21.15 0.78 3.54
CA MET A 123 21.41 -0.18 4.62
C MET A 123 22.62 0.26 5.47
N GLY A 124 22.65 -0.16 6.73
CA GLY A 124 23.81 0.05 7.57
C GLY A 124 25.03 -0.75 7.11
N THR A 125 26.21 -0.28 7.53
CA THR A 125 27.50 -0.90 7.19
C THR A 125 28.27 -1.24 8.46
N GLY A 126 29.21 -2.20 8.36
CA GLY A 126 30.02 -2.64 9.50
C GLY A 126 29.64 -4.04 10.00
N ASN A 127 29.35 -4.15 11.30
CA ASN A 127 28.99 -5.43 11.91
C ASN A 127 27.61 -5.92 11.45
N ASP A 128 27.30 -7.18 11.76
CA ASP A 128 26.07 -7.85 11.29
C ASP A 128 24.81 -7.15 11.77
N TRP A 129 24.85 -6.57 12.98
CA TRP A 129 23.73 -5.79 13.50
C TRP A 129 23.47 -4.58 12.60
N TRP A 130 24.49 -3.77 12.29
CA TRP A 130 24.34 -2.60 11.41
C TRP A 130 23.85 -2.98 10.01
N LYS A 131 24.37 -4.07 9.43
CA LYS A 131 23.98 -4.53 8.09
C LYS A 131 22.52 -4.96 8.00
N SER A 132 21.89 -5.34 9.12
CA SER A 132 20.49 -5.78 9.17
C SER A 132 19.47 -4.63 9.31
N ASN A 133 19.94 -3.37 9.27
CA ASN A 133 19.13 -2.18 9.49
C ASN A 133 18.87 -1.40 8.20
N ILE A 134 17.61 -1.10 7.94
CA ILE A 134 17.22 -0.02 7.02
C ILE A 134 17.49 1.30 7.73
N LEU A 135 18.38 2.13 7.19
CA LEU A 135 18.75 3.41 7.79
C LEU A 135 18.01 4.60 7.19
N ASP A 136 17.69 4.54 5.90
CA ASP A 136 17.12 5.66 5.16
C ASP A 136 16.42 5.16 3.90
N TYR A 137 15.29 5.77 3.58
CA TYR A 137 14.55 5.58 2.35
C TYR A 137 14.76 6.78 1.45
N ILE A 138 15.28 6.52 0.25
CA ILE A 138 15.59 7.55 -0.76
C ILE A 138 14.76 7.38 -2.03
N GLY A 139 13.82 6.45 -2.02
CA GLY A 139 12.88 6.28 -3.12
C GLY A 139 11.77 7.33 -3.12
N SER A 140 10.89 7.22 -4.12
CA SER A 140 9.74 8.11 -4.30
C SER A 140 8.38 7.39 -4.32
N ALA A 141 8.39 6.06 -4.18
CA ALA A 141 7.17 5.26 -4.08
C ALA A 141 6.48 5.56 -2.75
N THR A 142 5.15 5.64 -2.77
CA THR A 142 4.35 5.98 -1.58
C THR A 142 3.65 4.77 -0.98
N ASP A 143 3.45 3.71 -1.76
CA ASP A 143 3.16 2.38 -1.25
C ASP A 143 4.44 1.53 -1.43
N ILE A 144 4.78 0.74 -0.42
CA ILE A 144 6.05 0.01 -0.39
C ILE A 144 5.87 -1.35 0.26
N ILE A 145 6.63 -2.33 -0.24
CA ILE A 145 6.88 -3.60 0.43
C ILE A 145 8.32 -3.58 0.94
N ILE A 146 8.49 -3.78 2.24
CA ILE A 146 9.80 -3.98 2.85
C ILE A 146 10.22 -5.44 2.63
N PRO A 147 11.35 -5.71 1.96
CA PRO A 147 11.76 -7.07 1.65
C PRO A 147 12.29 -7.81 2.88
N THR A 148 12.27 -9.14 2.82
CA THR A 148 12.87 -10.02 3.82
C THR A 148 14.40 -9.91 3.83
N THR A 149 15.00 -9.75 2.66
CA THR A 149 16.45 -9.65 2.48
C THR A 149 16.83 -8.55 1.50
N LEU A 150 18.00 -7.94 1.73
CA LEU A 150 18.62 -7.02 0.79
C LEU A 150 20.10 -7.34 0.66
N ASN A 151 20.59 -7.55 -0.57
CA ASN A 151 21.98 -7.95 -0.85
C ASN A 151 22.43 -9.18 -0.02
N GLY A 152 21.56 -10.18 0.09
CA GLY A 152 21.81 -11.40 0.87
C GLY A 152 21.79 -11.22 2.40
N THR A 153 21.43 -10.02 2.90
CA THR A 153 21.32 -9.76 4.33
C THR A 153 19.85 -9.71 4.75
N THR A 154 19.48 -10.47 5.76
CA THR A 154 18.13 -10.42 6.35
C THR A 154 17.88 -9.11 7.07
N ILE A 155 16.74 -8.48 6.79
CA ILE A 155 16.32 -7.25 7.45
C ILE A 155 15.75 -7.60 8.83
N LYS A 156 16.32 -7.01 9.88
CA LYS A 156 15.91 -7.25 11.28
C LYS A 156 15.33 -6.01 11.93
N ASN A 157 15.70 -4.82 11.48
CA ASN A 157 15.23 -3.58 12.09
C ASN A 157 15.00 -2.47 11.06
N ILE A 158 14.06 -1.60 11.38
CA ILE A 158 13.87 -0.31 10.72
C ILE A 158 14.40 0.75 11.66
N TYR A 159 15.50 1.39 11.27
CA TYR A 159 16.24 2.28 12.15
C TYR A 159 15.55 3.64 12.31
N GLN A 160 16.10 4.46 13.21
CA GLN A 160 15.52 5.74 13.57
C GLN A 160 15.36 6.64 12.35
N GLY A 161 14.12 7.06 12.08
CA GLY A 161 13.79 7.99 11.00
C GLY A 161 13.89 7.42 9.59
N ALA A 162 14.05 6.10 9.42
CA ALA A 162 14.36 5.50 8.13
C ALA A 162 13.37 5.85 7.00
N PHE A 163 12.10 6.03 7.31
CA PHE A 163 11.01 6.37 6.38
C PHE A 163 10.31 7.67 6.78
N LYS A 164 11.02 8.59 7.45
CA LYS A 164 10.47 9.87 7.90
C LYS A 164 10.12 10.76 6.70
N ASP A 165 9.01 11.50 6.78
CA ASP A 165 8.59 12.53 5.80
C ASP A 165 8.56 12.00 4.33
N SER A 166 8.25 10.71 4.15
CA SER A 166 8.36 10.00 2.87
C SER A 166 7.04 9.98 2.07
N SER A 167 6.01 10.67 2.56
CA SER A 167 4.66 10.72 1.95
C SER A 167 4.00 9.34 1.77
N LEU A 168 4.43 8.33 2.52
CA LEU A 168 3.95 6.96 2.37
C LEU A 168 2.45 6.86 2.67
N THR A 169 1.70 6.21 1.80
CA THR A 169 0.27 5.92 1.91
C THR A 169 0.02 4.49 2.36
N ALA A 170 0.93 3.56 2.05
CA ALA A 170 0.89 2.18 2.54
C ALA A 170 2.29 1.62 2.79
N VAL A 171 2.39 0.71 3.77
CA VAL A 171 3.59 -0.08 4.05
C VAL A 171 3.14 -1.50 4.30
N SER A 172 3.71 -2.42 3.54
CA SER A 172 3.57 -3.86 3.73
C SER A 172 4.95 -4.50 3.83
N PHE A 173 4.98 -5.78 4.18
CA PHE A 173 6.19 -6.55 4.39
C PHE A 173 6.09 -7.82 3.58
N GLU A 174 7.22 -8.27 3.01
CA GLU A 174 7.24 -9.60 2.39
C GLU A 174 6.84 -10.68 3.40
N ASN A 175 6.22 -11.75 2.88
CA ASN A 175 5.92 -12.94 3.66
C ASN A 175 7.20 -13.47 4.33
N ASP A 176 7.04 -14.06 5.51
CA ASP A 176 8.16 -14.58 6.32
C ASP A 176 9.21 -13.53 6.72
N SER A 177 8.83 -12.25 6.71
CA SER A 177 9.64 -11.18 7.27
C SER A 177 10.12 -11.54 8.67
N GLN A 178 11.41 -11.29 8.93
CA GLN A 178 12.03 -11.52 10.23
C GLN A 178 12.32 -10.20 10.95
N LEU A 179 11.55 -9.15 10.63
CA LEU A 179 11.65 -7.84 11.25
C LEU A 179 11.31 -7.94 12.74
N THR A 180 12.24 -7.55 13.61
CA THR A 180 12.09 -7.68 15.06
C THR A 180 11.75 -6.35 15.74
N GLN A 181 12.27 -5.24 15.22
CA GLN A 181 12.13 -3.93 15.86
C GLN A 181 11.93 -2.78 14.87
N ILE A 182 11.04 -1.87 15.24
CA ILE A 182 10.81 -0.59 14.56
C ILE A 182 11.24 0.53 15.51
N HIS A 183 12.30 1.26 15.14
CA HIS A 183 12.90 2.26 15.99
C HIS A 183 12.14 3.60 15.99
N ARG A 184 12.56 4.47 16.91
CA ARG A 184 11.98 5.79 17.15
C ARG A 184 11.84 6.55 15.84
N GLN A 185 10.67 7.15 15.61
CA GLN A 185 10.40 8.01 14.44
C GLN A 185 10.56 7.31 13.07
N ALA A 186 10.66 5.98 13.00
CA ALA A 186 10.88 5.25 11.74
C ALA A 186 9.96 5.69 10.60
N PHE A 187 8.67 5.88 10.86
CA PHE A 187 7.64 6.25 9.88
C PHE A 187 6.92 7.56 10.26
N ILE A 188 7.58 8.46 10.99
CA ILE A 188 6.97 9.74 11.40
C ILE A 188 6.61 10.60 10.19
N ASN A 189 5.48 11.33 10.26
CA ASN A 189 5.00 12.26 9.23
C ASN A 189 4.77 11.60 7.86
N ASN A 190 3.94 10.57 7.83
CA ASN A 190 3.47 9.95 6.59
C ASN A 190 1.93 9.99 6.53
N ASN A 191 1.34 9.37 5.50
CA ASN A 191 -0.09 9.35 5.24
C ASN A 191 -0.70 7.95 5.48
N LEU A 192 -0.09 7.12 6.34
CA LEU A 192 -0.55 5.76 6.58
C LEU A 192 -1.91 5.75 7.26
N THR A 193 -2.82 4.91 6.77
CA THR A 193 -4.18 4.73 7.33
C THR A 193 -4.39 3.37 7.97
N GLU A 194 -3.52 2.41 7.63
CA GLU A 194 -3.47 1.10 8.25
C GLU A 194 -2.03 0.58 8.28
N ILE A 195 -1.77 -0.40 9.14
CA ILE A 195 -0.49 -1.12 9.18
C ILE A 195 -0.71 -2.57 9.61
N GLU A 196 -0.05 -3.48 8.92
CA GLU A 196 0.00 -4.90 9.28
C GLU A 196 1.44 -5.27 9.60
N PHE A 197 1.70 -5.54 10.88
CA PHE A 197 3.02 -5.93 11.34
C PHE A 197 3.26 -7.43 11.13
N PRO A 198 4.45 -7.85 10.68
CA PRO A 198 4.84 -9.25 10.72
C PRO A 198 4.81 -9.79 12.16
N ASP A 199 4.49 -11.08 12.31
CA ASP A 199 4.45 -11.77 13.62
C ASP A 199 5.80 -11.74 14.35
N SER A 200 6.90 -11.53 13.62
CA SER A 200 8.25 -11.41 14.18
C SER A 200 8.50 -10.11 14.94
N VAL A 201 7.65 -9.08 14.76
CA VAL A 201 7.84 -7.77 15.41
C VAL A 201 7.58 -7.93 16.90
N THR A 202 8.60 -7.61 17.71
CA THR A 202 8.51 -7.72 19.18
C THR A 202 8.56 -6.36 19.87
N ARG A 203 9.05 -5.31 19.18
CA ARG A 203 9.26 -3.99 19.78
C ARG A 203 9.00 -2.84 18.78
N ILE A 204 8.25 -1.84 19.23
CA ILE A 204 7.99 -0.60 18.49
C ILE A 204 8.29 0.59 19.42
N ASP A 205 9.23 1.43 18.99
CA ASP A 205 9.75 2.53 19.79
C ASP A 205 8.91 3.80 19.66
N GLY A 206 9.13 4.75 20.56
CA GLY A 206 8.28 5.92 20.70
C GLY A 206 8.27 6.75 19.43
N LEU A 207 7.11 7.32 19.09
CA LEU A 207 6.91 8.14 17.90
C LEU A 207 7.12 7.43 16.56
N ALA A 208 7.27 6.10 16.53
CA ALA A 208 7.56 5.37 15.28
C ALA A 208 6.56 5.67 14.16
N PHE A 209 5.28 5.81 14.46
CA PHE A 209 4.21 6.13 13.51
C PHE A 209 3.52 7.47 13.83
N TYR A 210 4.22 8.38 14.51
CA TYR A 210 3.65 9.67 14.89
C TYR A 210 3.26 10.49 13.64
N ASN A 211 2.17 11.26 13.73
CA ASN A 211 1.64 12.05 12.61
C ASN A 211 1.36 11.20 11.35
N ASN A 212 0.60 10.12 11.56
CA ASN A 212 -0.10 9.35 10.54
C ASN A 212 -1.60 9.30 10.90
N ASN A 213 -2.42 8.71 10.04
CA ASN A 213 -3.87 8.59 10.21
C ASN A 213 -4.31 7.13 10.40
N ILE A 214 -3.51 6.33 11.12
CA ILE A 214 -3.71 4.88 11.25
C ILE A 214 -4.98 4.57 12.06
N THR A 215 -5.97 3.96 11.42
CA THR A 215 -7.23 3.53 12.02
C THR A 215 -7.41 2.01 12.05
N LYS A 216 -6.51 1.25 11.41
CA LYS A 216 -6.50 -0.20 11.45
C LYS A 216 -5.08 -0.74 11.67
N ILE A 217 -4.95 -1.62 12.64
CA ILE A 217 -3.66 -2.20 13.04
C ILE A 217 -3.83 -3.72 13.12
N THR A 218 -3.06 -4.47 12.34
CA THR A 218 -2.86 -5.91 12.55
C THR A 218 -1.51 -6.09 13.23
N ILE A 219 -1.51 -6.76 14.40
CA ILE A 219 -0.31 -6.89 15.25
C ILE A 219 -0.28 -8.25 15.92
N GLY A 220 0.92 -8.82 16.06
CA GLY A 220 1.18 -10.06 16.79
C GLY A 220 0.92 -9.95 18.30
N GLY A 221 1.13 -11.05 19.02
CA GLY A 221 0.99 -11.09 20.47
C GLY A 221 2.24 -10.58 21.19
N ASN A 222 2.06 -10.04 22.41
CA ASN A 222 3.15 -9.61 23.29
C ASN A 222 4.09 -8.51 22.75
N VAL A 223 3.68 -7.74 21.74
CA VAL A 223 4.50 -6.66 21.19
C VAL A 223 4.68 -5.53 22.22
N ALA A 224 5.93 -5.15 22.49
CA ALA A 224 6.25 -4.06 23.40
C ALA A 224 6.20 -2.71 22.65
N MET A 225 5.40 -1.76 23.15
CA MET A 225 5.28 -0.42 22.60
C MET A 225 5.74 0.65 23.61
N GLU A 226 6.56 1.60 23.16
CA GLU A 226 6.89 2.82 23.92
C GLU A 226 5.71 3.83 23.87
N GLU A 227 5.88 5.03 24.44
CA GLU A 227 4.84 6.08 24.43
C GLU A 227 4.69 6.73 23.04
N LYS A 228 3.49 7.18 22.69
CA LYS A 228 3.19 8.00 21.50
C LYS A 228 3.53 7.34 20.17
N VAL A 229 3.41 6.02 20.06
CA VAL A 229 3.69 5.29 18.80
C VAL A 229 2.81 5.81 17.66
N PHE A 230 1.51 6.00 17.88
CA PHE A 230 0.52 6.37 16.84
C PHE A 230 -0.07 7.79 16.97
N ALA A 231 0.55 8.66 17.77
CA ALA A 231 0.12 10.06 17.99
C ALA A 231 -1.37 10.25 18.38
N ASN A 232 -2.23 10.47 17.39
CA ASN A 232 -3.66 10.74 17.55
C ASN A 232 -4.43 9.53 18.07
N ASN A 233 -3.85 8.33 17.94
CA ASN A 233 -4.41 7.08 18.45
C ASN A 233 -3.49 6.44 19.50
N ASP A 234 -2.90 7.25 20.38
CA ASP A 234 -2.01 6.76 21.46
C ASP A 234 -2.76 5.93 22.53
N ASP A 235 -4.08 5.99 22.54
CA ASP A 235 -4.94 5.12 23.34
C ASP A 235 -4.83 3.65 22.92
N PHE A 236 -4.44 3.35 21.68
CA PHE A 236 -4.24 2.00 21.17
C PHE A 236 -3.31 1.18 22.06
N LYS A 237 -2.19 1.76 22.50
CA LYS A 237 -1.22 1.07 23.37
C LYS A 237 -1.89 0.58 24.65
N THR A 238 -2.70 1.44 25.27
CA THR A 238 -3.42 1.13 26.50
C THR A 238 -4.46 0.05 26.23
N PHE A 239 -5.23 0.18 25.16
CA PHE A 239 -6.22 -0.81 24.74
C PHE A 239 -5.58 -2.20 24.52
N TYR A 240 -4.51 -2.28 23.71
CA TYR A 240 -3.78 -3.51 23.44
C TYR A 240 -3.17 -4.13 24.71
N THR A 241 -2.59 -3.30 25.59
CA THR A 241 -1.96 -3.77 26.84
C THR A 241 -3.01 -4.30 27.83
N THR A 242 -4.11 -3.59 28.01
CA THR A 242 -5.20 -4.01 28.92
C THR A 242 -5.98 -5.22 28.37
N GLY A 243 -6.06 -5.35 27.04
CA GLY A 243 -6.55 -6.53 26.32
C GLY A 243 -5.59 -7.73 26.32
N GLY A 244 -4.57 -7.74 27.19
CA GLY A 244 -3.66 -8.88 27.36
C GLY A 244 -2.62 -9.05 26.25
N ARG A 245 -2.35 -8.00 25.45
CA ARG A 245 -1.42 -8.02 24.31
C ARG A 245 -1.70 -9.17 23.34
N SER A 246 -2.98 -9.42 23.07
CA SER A 246 -3.39 -10.52 22.20
C SER A 246 -3.11 -10.20 20.72
N ALA A 247 -2.69 -11.19 19.93
CA ALA A 247 -2.58 -11.00 18.49
C ALA A 247 -3.95 -10.72 17.86
N GLY A 248 -3.97 -9.95 16.76
CA GLY A 248 -5.15 -9.78 15.93
C GLY A 248 -5.20 -8.44 15.19
N THR A 249 -6.34 -8.22 14.53
CA THR A 249 -6.65 -6.96 13.84
C THR A 249 -7.53 -6.08 14.72
N TYR A 250 -7.16 -4.81 14.79
CA TYR A 250 -7.80 -3.80 15.62
C TYR A 250 -8.24 -2.64 14.73
N ILE A 251 -9.45 -2.14 14.96
CA ILE A 251 -10.05 -1.07 14.17
C ILE A 251 -10.49 0.05 15.12
N PHE A 252 -10.12 1.28 14.79
CA PHE A 252 -10.58 2.48 15.46
C PHE A 252 -11.85 2.99 14.76
N ALA A 253 -12.98 2.89 15.45
CA ALA A 253 -14.27 3.33 14.95
C ALA A 253 -15.08 3.91 16.12
N ASP A 254 -15.89 4.94 15.83
CA ASP A 254 -16.74 5.60 16.83
C ASP A 254 -15.96 6.17 18.03
N GLY A 255 -14.70 6.55 17.82
CA GLY A 255 -13.83 7.12 18.86
C GLY A 255 -13.22 6.11 19.82
N ALA A 256 -13.26 4.81 19.51
CA ALA A 256 -12.64 3.77 20.32
C ALA A 256 -12.05 2.62 19.47
N TRP A 257 -11.02 1.97 20.00
CA TRP A 257 -10.49 0.73 19.44
C TRP A 257 -11.38 -0.46 19.75
N LYS A 258 -11.56 -1.32 18.75
CA LYS A 258 -12.22 -2.63 18.86
C LYS A 258 -11.30 -3.67 18.25
N LYS A 259 -11.20 -4.84 18.88
CA LYS A 259 -10.59 -6.01 18.24
C LYS A 259 -11.62 -6.63 17.29
N GLN A 260 -11.23 -6.89 16.05
CA GLN A 260 -12.06 -7.62 15.09
C GLN A 260 -12.14 -9.08 15.53
N GLU A 261 -13.36 -9.64 15.56
CA GLU A 261 -13.62 -11.04 15.92
C GLU A 261 -13.07 -12.03 14.88
#